data_AF-A0A5E4PTQ0-F1
#
_entry.id   AF-A0A5E4PTQ0-F1
#
_cell.length_a   1.000
_cell.length_b   1.000
_cell.length_c   1.000
_cell.angle_alpha   90.00
_cell.angle_beta   90.00
_cell.angle_gamma   90.00
#
_symmetry.space_group_name_H-M   'P 1'
#
loop_
_entity.id
_entity.type
_entity.pdbx_description
1 polymer ?
#
loop_
_entity_poly.entity_id
_entity_poly.type
_entity_poly.pdbx_seq_one_letter_code
_entity_poly.pdbx_strand_id
1 'polypeptide(L)'
;MYTHPSFAEGPKGYSKYDKGPFIVHVSREVSDPSAGTSIHALKFGLFLHQNKFSHIVKDGVKSVGRNRVSVEFSNAQAANEFLSNQILTLTKYKAVIPTFNITRMSLVRGVPVDWSMEDFVESLELPIGCGEVLKARRLNRKNIMEGTVEWVPTQSAHDAIINLPSTSLPNGCALGNSQPDFLQSQVKMLEDLSSLLLSIVAPCSELPYRP
;
A
#
# COMPACT_ATOMS: atom_id res chain seq x y z
N MET A 1 -7.43 -5.27 13.10
CA MET A 1 -6.52 -5.29 11.93
C MET A 1 -7.32 -4.69 10.80
N TYR A 2 -6.81 -3.62 10.21
CA TYR A 2 -7.52 -2.90 9.16
C TYR A 2 -7.09 -3.41 7.79
N THR A 3 -8.05 -3.58 6.87
CA THR A 3 -7.79 -3.85 5.46
C THR A 3 -8.81 -3.07 4.64
N HIS A 4 -8.31 -2.17 3.79
CA HIS A 4 -9.14 -1.39 2.89
C HIS A 4 -9.76 -2.31 1.81
N PRO A 5 -11.03 -2.14 1.42
CA PRO A 5 -11.68 -2.99 0.42
C PRO A 5 -10.93 -3.10 -0.91
N SER A 6 -10.28 -2.00 -1.35
CA SER A 6 -9.49 -1.99 -2.60
C SER A 6 -8.25 -2.88 -2.56
N PHE A 7 -7.77 -3.28 -1.36
CA PHE A 7 -6.62 -4.18 -1.24
C PHE A 7 -6.90 -5.58 -1.80
N ALA A 8 -8.15 -6.06 -1.69
CA ALA A 8 -8.53 -7.39 -2.15
C ALA A 8 -8.54 -7.53 -3.68
N GLU A 9 -8.84 -6.44 -4.40
CA GLU A 9 -8.89 -6.42 -5.87
C GLU A 9 -7.50 -6.29 -6.50
N GLY A 10 -6.54 -5.74 -5.75
CA GLY A 10 -5.20 -5.41 -6.27
C GLY A 10 -5.23 -4.26 -7.28
N PRO A 11 -4.06 -3.76 -7.70
CA PRO A 11 -3.99 -2.70 -8.69
C PRO A 11 -4.52 -3.13 -10.06
N LYS A 12 -5.46 -2.35 -10.58
CA LYS A 12 -6.05 -2.54 -11.92
C LYS A 12 -5.09 -2.07 -13.03
N GLY A 13 -4.14 -1.19 -12.72
CA GLY A 13 -3.16 -0.65 -13.67
C GLY A 13 -2.20 0.33 -13.00
N TYR A 14 -1.16 0.72 -13.74
CA TYR A 14 -0.24 1.80 -13.40
C TYR A 14 -0.86 3.16 -13.70
N SER A 15 -0.65 4.13 -12.82
CA SER A 15 -0.98 5.54 -13.04
C SER A 15 0.08 6.23 -13.91
N LYS A 16 -0.29 7.36 -14.52
CA LYS A 16 0.64 8.23 -15.27
C LYS A 16 1.71 8.89 -14.40
N TYR A 17 1.46 8.95 -13.08
CA TYR A 17 2.41 9.52 -12.11
C TYR A 17 3.32 8.46 -11.50
N ASP A 18 3.06 7.18 -11.75
CA ASP A 18 3.88 6.11 -11.22
C ASP A 18 5.25 6.14 -11.87
N LYS A 19 6.29 6.02 -11.04
CA LYS A 19 7.67 5.90 -11.50
C LYS A 19 8.01 4.41 -11.61
N GLY A 20 8.68 4.06 -12.70
CA GLY A 20 9.09 2.68 -12.97
C GLY A 20 9.98 2.09 -11.87
N PRO A 21 10.20 0.76 -11.90
CA PRO A 21 9.96 -0.12 -13.05
C PRO A 21 8.50 -0.59 -13.21
N PHE A 22 8.01 -0.64 -14.45
CA PHE A 22 6.65 -1.09 -14.77
C PHE A 22 6.63 -2.59 -15.04
N ILE A 23 6.53 -3.38 -13.97
CA ILE A 23 6.62 -4.85 -14.04
C ILE A 23 5.23 -5.48 -13.99
N VAL A 24 4.98 -6.44 -14.87
CA VAL A 24 3.79 -7.28 -14.83
C VAL A 24 4.19 -8.72 -14.61
N HIS A 25 3.57 -9.38 -13.64
CA HIS A 25 3.71 -10.82 -13.45
C HIS A 25 2.68 -11.56 -14.29
N VAL A 26 3.17 -12.55 -15.03
CA VAL A 26 2.35 -13.45 -15.84
C VAL A 26 2.44 -14.84 -15.27
N SER A 27 1.28 -15.46 -15.11
CA SER A 27 1.12 -16.84 -14.65
C SER A 27 0.12 -17.53 -15.55
N ARG A 28 0.18 -18.86 -15.68
CA ARG A 28 -0.83 -19.61 -16.41
C ARG A 28 -1.98 -19.89 -15.45
N GLU A 29 -3.21 -19.73 -15.90
CA GLU A 29 -4.37 -20.16 -15.13
C GLU A 29 -4.34 -21.68 -14.99
N VAL A 30 -4.46 -22.15 -13.76
CA VAL A 30 -4.44 -23.57 -13.43
C VAL A 30 -5.71 -23.87 -12.64
N SER A 31 -6.42 -24.93 -13.04
CA SER A 31 -7.61 -25.40 -12.31
C SER A 31 -7.24 -26.09 -10.99
N ASP A 32 -6.06 -26.73 -10.92
CA ASP A 32 -5.54 -27.40 -9.73
C ASP A 32 -4.11 -26.91 -9.41
N PRO A 33 -3.85 -26.31 -8.25
CA PRO A 33 -2.52 -25.90 -7.81
C PRO A 33 -1.47 -27.03 -7.83
N SER A 34 -1.89 -28.29 -7.75
CA SER A 34 -1.02 -29.47 -7.72
C SER A 34 -0.55 -29.93 -9.10
N ALA A 35 -1.12 -29.40 -10.19
CA ALA A 35 -0.84 -29.82 -11.57
C ALA A 35 0.59 -29.54 -12.06
N GLY A 36 1.46 -28.94 -11.23
CA GLY A 36 2.89 -28.82 -11.51
C GLY A 36 3.26 -27.93 -12.71
N THR A 37 2.35 -27.04 -13.13
CA THR A 37 2.52 -26.19 -14.32
C THR A 37 3.76 -25.30 -14.19
N SER A 38 4.52 -25.16 -15.29
CA SER A 38 5.65 -24.24 -15.37
C SER A 38 5.59 -23.33 -16.59
N ILE A 39 6.16 -22.13 -16.46
CA ILE A 39 6.38 -21.22 -17.58
C ILE A 39 7.88 -21.04 -17.75
N HIS A 40 8.39 -21.45 -18.92
CA HIS A 40 9.76 -21.17 -19.32
C HIS A 40 9.85 -19.76 -19.92
N ALA A 41 10.73 -18.93 -19.35
CA ALA A 41 10.92 -17.54 -19.77
C ALA A 41 11.25 -17.40 -21.26
N LEU A 42 12.06 -18.29 -21.84
CA LEU A 42 12.39 -18.27 -23.27
C LEU A 42 11.18 -18.53 -24.17
N LYS A 43 10.35 -19.53 -23.84
CA LYS A 43 9.12 -19.83 -24.59
C LYS A 43 8.13 -18.68 -24.47
N PHE A 44 8.07 -18.04 -23.31
CA PHE A 44 7.25 -16.86 -23.10
C PHE A 44 7.79 -15.63 -23.86
N GLY A 45 9.11 -15.42 -23.91
CA GLY A 45 9.74 -14.40 -24.74
C GLY A 45 9.44 -14.58 -26.22
N LEU A 46 9.47 -15.81 -26.73
CA LEU A 46 9.05 -16.12 -28.10
C LEU A 46 7.57 -15.77 -28.34
N PHE A 47 6.69 -16.10 -27.40
CA PHE A 47 5.28 -15.71 -27.45
C PHE A 47 5.11 -14.18 -27.50
N LEU A 48 5.88 -13.43 -26.70
CA LEU A 48 5.82 -11.98 -26.70
C LEU A 48 6.23 -11.39 -28.06
N HIS A 49 7.29 -11.94 -28.64
CA HIS A 49 7.78 -11.54 -29.96
C HIS A 49 6.77 -11.86 -31.09
N GLN A 50 6.20 -13.08 -31.10
CA GLN A 50 5.23 -13.51 -32.11
C GLN A 50 3.96 -12.65 -32.12
N ASN A 51 3.52 -12.20 -30.94
CA ASN A 51 2.34 -11.34 -30.79
C ASN A 51 2.68 -9.84 -30.87
N LYS A 52 3.93 -9.49 -31.23
CA LYS A 52 4.39 -8.11 -31.46
C LYS A 52 4.17 -7.17 -30.28
N PHE A 53 4.32 -7.66 -29.05
CA PHE A 53 4.32 -6.78 -27.88
C PHE A 53 5.53 -5.84 -27.93
N SER A 54 5.28 -4.54 -27.82
CA SER A 54 6.28 -3.48 -27.89
C SER A 54 6.64 -2.95 -26.49
N HIS A 55 7.64 -2.08 -26.43
CA HIS A 55 8.04 -1.36 -25.21
C HIS A 55 8.52 -2.22 -24.04
N ILE A 56 8.88 -3.48 -24.29
CA ILE A 56 9.53 -4.37 -23.31
C ILE A 56 10.98 -3.94 -23.17
N VAL A 57 11.44 -3.77 -21.93
CA VAL A 57 12.83 -3.40 -21.62
C VAL A 57 13.76 -4.56 -22.03
N LYS A 58 14.95 -4.23 -22.55
CA LYS A 58 15.98 -5.24 -22.85
C LYS A 58 16.27 -6.05 -21.58
N ASP A 59 16.30 -7.38 -21.70
CA ASP A 59 16.46 -8.31 -20.57
C ASP A 59 15.34 -8.21 -19.49
N GLY A 60 14.20 -7.60 -19.85
CA GLY A 60 13.05 -7.38 -18.97
C GLY A 60 12.16 -8.60 -18.75
N VAL A 61 12.41 -9.72 -19.44
CA VAL A 61 11.67 -10.98 -19.26
C VAL A 61 12.45 -11.92 -18.36
N LYS A 62 11.95 -12.18 -17.15
CA LYS A 62 12.66 -12.99 -16.14
C LYS A 62 11.74 -14.03 -15.51
N SER A 63 12.29 -15.21 -15.20
CA SER A 63 11.57 -16.20 -14.41
C SER A 63 11.57 -15.78 -12.94
N VAL A 64 10.39 -15.73 -12.31
CA VAL A 64 10.21 -15.33 -10.89
C VAL A 64 9.72 -16.52 -10.05
N GLY A 65 9.35 -17.63 -10.69
CA GLY A 65 8.87 -18.84 -10.03
C GLY A 65 8.42 -19.89 -11.03
N ARG A 66 7.97 -21.05 -10.53
CA ARG A 66 7.62 -22.21 -11.38
C ARG A 66 6.60 -21.84 -12.47
N ASN A 67 5.47 -21.25 -12.09
CA ASN A 67 4.41 -20.76 -12.99
C ASN A 67 4.36 -19.22 -13.01
N ARG A 68 5.50 -18.55 -12.99
CA ARG A 68 5.52 -17.08 -12.89
C ARG A 68 6.71 -16.48 -13.63
N VAL A 69 6.41 -15.61 -14.58
CA VAL A 69 7.39 -14.81 -15.33
C VAL A 69 7.07 -13.34 -15.12
N SER A 70 8.09 -12.50 -14.94
CA SER A 70 7.95 -11.04 -14.93
C SER A 70 8.30 -10.50 -16.31
N VAL A 71 7.53 -9.51 -16.75
CA VAL A 71 7.84 -8.67 -17.91
C VAL A 71 7.95 -7.23 -17.46
N GLU A 72 9.07 -6.61 -17.76
CA GLU A 72 9.31 -5.19 -17.50
C GLU A 72 9.05 -4.36 -18.76
N PHE A 73 8.21 -3.33 -18.61
CA PHE A 73 7.88 -2.37 -19.65
C PHE A 73 8.55 -1.03 -19.37
N SER A 74 8.88 -0.32 -20.45
CA SER A 74 9.51 1.01 -20.40
C SER A 74 8.53 2.12 -19.97
N ASN A 75 7.22 1.92 -20.12
CA ASN A 75 6.20 2.89 -19.77
C ASN A 75 4.96 2.24 -19.13
N ALA A 76 4.23 3.02 -18.33
CA ALA A 76 3.00 2.59 -17.65
C ALA A 76 1.91 2.19 -18.65
N GLN A 77 1.81 2.91 -19.78
CA GLN A 77 0.79 2.70 -20.78
C GLN A 77 0.89 1.31 -21.42
N ALA A 78 2.07 0.90 -21.88
CA ALA A 78 2.28 -0.43 -22.48
C ALA A 78 2.05 -1.56 -21.47
N ALA A 79 2.41 -1.35 -20.19
CA ALA A 79 2.10 -2.32 -19.14
C ALA A 79 0.57 -2.47 -18.95
N ASN A 80 -0.18 -1.37 -19.00
CA ASN A 80 -1.64 -1.39 -18.89
C ASN A 80 -2.31 -2.00 -20.12
N GLU A 81 -1.85 -1.64 -21.31
CA GLU A 81 -2.31 -2.26 -22.57
C GLU A 81 -2.06 -3.77 -22.54
N PHE A 82 -0.89 -4.20 -22.06
CA PHE A 82 -0.56 -5.61 -21.86
C PHE A 82 -1.52 -6.31 -20.90
N LEU A 83 -1.87 -5.70 -19.76
CA LEU A 83 -2.82 -6.26 -18.79
C LEU A 83 -4.21 -6.48 -19.39
N SER A 84 -4.65 -5.57 -20.26
CA SER A 84 -5.97 -5.62 -20.91
C SER A 84 -6.02 -6.49 -22.18
N ASN A 85 -4.88 -7.07 -22.59
CA ASN A 85 -4.77 -7.72 -23.88
C ASN A 85 -5.46 -9.10 -23.91
N GLN A 86 -6.41 -9.27 -24.84
CA GLN A 86 -7.21 -10.48 -25.00
C GLN A 86 -6.38 -11.74 -25.35
N ILE A 87 -5.20 -11.58 -25.96
CA ILE A 87 -4.31 -12.69 -26.31
C ILE A 87 -3.90 -13.47 -25.05
N LEU A 88 -3.76 -12.80 -23.91
CA LEU A 88 -3.44 -13.45 -22.64
C LEU A 88 -4.58 -14.36 -22.19
N THR A 89 -5.82 -13.89 -22.24
CA THR A 89 -7.01 -14.68 -21.89
C THR A 89 -7.17 -15.89 -22.83
N LEU A 90 -6.99 -15.70 -24.14
CA LEU A 90 -7.07 -16.78 -25.13
C LEU A 90 -6.04 -17.89 -24.89
N THR A 91 -4.86 -17.52 -24.37
CA THR A 91 -3.76 -18.46 -24.08
C THR A 91 -3.75 -18.94 -22.62
N LYS A 92 -4.80 -18.63 -21.85
CA LYS A 92 -4.93 -18.97 -20.43
C LYS A 92 -3.79 -18.41 -19.58
N TYR A 93 -3.26 -17.25 -19.94
CA TYR A 93 -2.35 -16.49 -19.10
C TYR A 93 -3.11 -15.43 -18.32
N LYS A 94 -2.78 -15.32 -17.04
CA LYS A 94 -3.23 -14.28 -16.13
C LYS A 94 -2.06 -13.34 -15.86
N ALA A 95 -2.24 -12.08 -16.23
CA ALA A 95 -1.31 -11.00 -15.94
C ALA A 95 -1.80 -10.16 -14.75
N VAL A 96 -0.89 -9.83 -13.84
CA VAL A 96 -1.18 -9.08 -12.61
C VAL A 96 0.01 -8.18 -12.29
N ILE A 97 -0.26 -6.93 -11.87
CA ILE A 97 0.77 -6.06 -11.31
C ILE A 97 1.10 -6.56 -9.89
N PRO A 98 2.38 -6.85 -9.57
CA PRO A 98 2.74 -7.25 -8.23
C PRO A 98 2.44 -6.14 -7.22
N THR A 99 1.64 -6.43 -6.20
CA THR A 99 1.18 -5.42 -5.23
C THR A 99 2.34 -4.71 -4.53
N PHE A 100 3.48 -5.36 -4.33
CA PHE A 100 4.66 -4.76 -3.68
C PHE A 100 5.38 -3.72 -4.54
N ASN A 101 5.11 -3.65 -5.85
CA ASN A 101 5.73 -2.63 -6.71
C ASN A 101 5.09 -1.25 -6.54
N ILE A 102 3.83 -1.20 -6.12
CA ILE A 102 3.06 0.03 -5.99
C ILE A 102 2.68 0.35 -4.54
N THR A 103 2.94 -0.57 -3.61
CA THR A 103 2.69 -0.40 -2.18
C THR A 103 3.99 -0.35 -1.40
N ARG A 104 4.02 0.49 -0.36
CA ARG A 104 5.11 0.54 0.63
C ARG A 104 4.54 0.20 1.99
N MET A 105 5.24 -0.65 2.72
CA MET A 105 4.95 -0.90 4.13
C MET A 105 5.83 -0.01 4.99
N SER A 106 5.25 0.61 6.02
CA SER A 106 5.98 1.40 7.00
C SER A 106 5.78 0.84 8.41
N LEU A 107 6.66 1.26 9.33
CA LEU A 107 6.54 1.01 10.77
C LEU A 107 6.27 2.34 11.46
N VAL A 108 5.12 2.45 12.11
CA VAL A 108 4.71 3.59 12.93
C VAL A 108 4.85 3.23 14.40
N ARG A 109 5.49 4.10 15.18
CA ARG A 109 5.71 3.93 16.62
C ARG A 109 5.00 5.02 17.42
N GLY A 110 4.64 4.72 18.66
CA GLY A 110 3.94 5.64 19.55
C GLY A 110 2.43 5.65 19.37
N VAL A 111 1.87 4.64 18.69
CA VAL A 111 0.41 4.51 18.51
C VAL A 111 -0.21 4.05 19.84
N PRO A 112 -1.13 4.82 20.46
CA PRO A 112 -1.81 4.41 21.68
C PRO A 112 -2.39 2.99 21.54
N VAL A 113 -2.29 2.17 22.59
CA VAL A 113 -2.75 0.77 22.56
C VAL A 113 -4.28 0.70 22.47
N ASP A 114 -4.95 1.70 23.04
CA ASP A 114 -6.40 1.77 23.15
C ASP A 114 -7.08 2.19 21.83
N TRP A 115 -6.29 2.63 20.83
CA TRP A 115 -6.80 2.97 19.51
C TRP A 115 -7.05 1.73 18.68
N SER A 116 -8.23 1.68 18.04
CA SER A 116 -8.52 0.70 17.00
C SER A 116 -7.63 0.96 15.77
N MET A 117 -7.53 -0.02 14.87
CA MET A 117 -6.72 0.20 13.66
C MET A 117 -7.46 1.08 12.65
N GLU A 118 -8.77 1.16 12.76
CA GLU A 118 -9.68 1.99 11.99
C GLU A 118 -9.47 3.46 12.36
N ASP A 119 -9.57 3.80 13.66
CA ASP A 119 -9.31 5.16 14.17
C ASP A 119 -7.88 5.61 13.86
N PHE A 120 -6.92 4.68 13.97
CA PHE A 120 -5.54 4.95 13.60
C PHE A 120 -5.43 5.37 12.13
N VAL A 121 -6.08 4.64 11.21
CA VAL A 121 -6.03 4.96 9.78
C VAL A 121 -6.72 6.28 9.46
N GLU A 122 -7.85 6.58 10.11
CA GLU A 122 -8.55 7.86 9.96
C GLU A 122 -7.74 9.05 10.47
N SER A 123 -6.88 8.84 11.47
CA SER A 123 -6.01 9.89 12.02
C SER A 123 -4.75 10.19 11.17
N LEU A 124 -4.45 9.38 10.15
CA LEU A 124 -3.25 9.56 9.34
C LEU A 124 -3.43 10.64 8.27
N GLU A 125 -2.63 11.69 8.35
CA GLU A 125 -2.49 12.67 7.27
C GLU A 125 -1.40 12.22 6.28
N LEU A 126 -1.80 11.98 5.02
CA LEU A 126 -0.88 11.54 3.98
C LEU A 126 -0.42 12.73 3.12
N PRO A 127 0.88 12.85 2.81
CA PRO A 127 1.37 13.90 1.92
C PRO A 127 0.70 13.88 0.54
N ILE A 128 0.62 15.05 -0.09
CA ILE A 128 0.08 15.20 -1.45
C ILE A 128 0.84 14.27 -2.41
N GLY A 129 0.10 13.38 -3.07
CA GLY A 129 0.65 12.40 -4.02
C GLY A 129 0.85 11.00 -3.45
N CYS A 130 0.76 10.82 -2.13
CA CYS A 130 0.58 9.50 -1.53
C CYS A 130 -0.88 9.04 -1.72
N GLY A 131 -1.06 7.76 -2.02
CA GLY A 131 -2.38 7.13 -2.08
C GLY A 131 -2.93 6.84 -0.68
N GLU A 132 -3.90 5.95 -0.59
CA GLU A 132 -4.59 5.61 0.66
C GLU A 132 -3.86 4.49 1.43
N VAL A 133 -4.18 4.36 2.73
CA VAL A 133 -3.74 3.21 3.54
C VAL A 133 -4.57 1.98 3.15
N LEU A 134 -3.89 0.97 2.61
CA LEU A 134 -4.49 -0.29 2.20
C LEU A 134 -4.68 -1.28 3.32
N LYS A 135 -3.77 -1.27 4.29
CA LYS A 135 -3.73 -2.29 5.34
C LYS A 135 -2.97 -1.76 6.53
N ALA A 136 -3.50 -1.96 7.72
CA ALA A 136 -2.79 -1.62 8.95
C ALA A 136 -2.91 -2.74 9.99
N ARG A 137 -1.80 -3.07 10.66
CA ARG A 137 -1.77 -4.09 11.71
C ARG A 137 -0.97 -3.61 12.91
N ARG A 138 -1.49 -3.83 14.11
CA ARG A 138 -0.72 -3.68 15.34
C ARG A 138 0.28 -4.83 15.49
N LEU A 139 1.48 -4.51 15.96
CA LEU A 139 2.45 -5.52 16.35
C LEU A 139 2.17 -5.97 17.79
N ASN A 140 2.23 -7.27 18.01
CA ASN A 140 2.11 -7.86 19.34
C ASN A 140 3.48 -8.38 19.78
N ARG A 141 3.82 -8.16 21.04
CA ARG A 141 5.03 -8.72 21.68
C ARG A 141 4.64 -9.97 22.45
N LYS A 142 5.50 -10.98 22.37
CA LYS A 142 5.41 -12.16 23.24
C LYS A 142 5.74 -11.75 24.67
N ASN A 143 4.79 -11.95 25.58
CA ASN A 143 4.95 -11.84 27.01
C ASN A 143 4.94 -13.26 27.60
N ILE A 144 5.83 -13.52 28.56
CA ILE A 144 5.89 -14.81 29.25
C ILE A 144 5.71 -14.50 30.72
N MET A 145 4.53 -14.80 31.26
CA MET A 145 4.22 -14.68 32.68
C MET A 145 3.90 -16.07 33.21
N GLU A 146 4.59 -16.48 34.27
CA GLU A 146 4.36 -17.74 35.00
C GLU A 146 4.25 -19.00 34.10
N GLY A 147 5.08 -19.07 33.05
CA GLY A 147 5.10 -20.20 32.12
C GLY A 147 4.03 -20.18 31.01
N THR A 148 3.10 -19.21 31.04
CA THR A 148 2.10 -19.01 29.98
C THR A 148 2.59 -17.96 28.99
N VAL A 149 2.40 -18.24 27.70
CA VAL A 149 2.75 -17.33 26.61
C VAL A 149 1.52 -16.51 26.22
N GLU A 150 1.59 -15.21 26.42
CA GLU A 150 0.55 -14.26 26.00
C GLU A 150 1.09 -13.27 24.95
N TRP A 151 0.25 -12.86 24.01
CA TRP A 151 0.61 -11.88 22.98
C TRP A 151 -0.02 -10.54 23.30
N VAL A 152 0.80 -9.61 23.79
CA VAL A 152 0.33 -8.29 24.24
C VAL A 152 0.52 -7.26 23.12
N PRO A 153 -0.49 -6.44 22.81
CA PRO A 153 -0.36 -5.37 21.82
C PRO A 153 0.70 -4.36 22.21
N THR A 154 1.43 -3.85 21.22
CA THR A 154 2.46 -2.82 21.42
C THR A 154 2.01 -1.48 20.86
N GLN A 155 2.76 -0.42 21.20
CA GLN A 155 2.61 0.91 20.61
C GLN A 155 3.19 1.02 19.19
N SER A 156 3.44 -0.11 18.52
CA SER A 156 3.96 -0.17 17.16
C SER A 156 2.94 -0.78 16.22
N ALA A 157 2.70 -0.12 15.09
CA ALA A 157 1.82 -0.58 14.03
C ALA A 157 2.57 -0.58 12.69
N HIS A 158 2.22 -1.52 11.80
CA HIS A 158 2.57 -1.41 10.39
C HIS A 158 1.37 -0.86 9.63
N ASP A 159 1.64 -0.01 8.67
CA ASP A 159 0.70 0.42 7.64
C ASP A 159 1.27 0.11 6.25
N ALA A 160 0.38 -0.01 5.27
CA ALA A 160 0.74 -0.18 3.87
C ALA A 160 0.02 0.91 3.07
N ILE A 161 0.78 1.73 2.34
CA ILE A 161 0.27 2.88 1.59
C ILE A 161 0.62 2.71 0.09
N ILE A 162 -0.29 3.12 -0.80
CA ILE A 162 -0.05 3.15 -2.25
C ILE A 162 0.76 4.41 -2.64
N ASN A 163 1.63 4.31 -3.64
CA ASN A 163 2.26 5.45 -4.31
C ASN A 163 3.05 6.40 -3.39
N LEU A 164 3.70 5.87 -2.34
CA LEU A 164 4.69 6.66 -1.63
C LEU A 164 5.77 7.11 -2.64
N PRO A 165 6.12 8.40 -2.74
CA PRO A 165 7.22 8.84 -3.60
C PRO A 165 8.47 8.03 -3.26
N SER A 166 9.27 7.72 -4.28
CA SER A 166 10.54 7.00 -4.13
C SER A 166 11.49 7.82 -3.25
N THR A 167 11.36 7.73 -1.93
CA THR A 167 12.43 8.10 -1.02
C THR A 167 13.54 7.12 -1.30
N SER A 168 14.74 7.62 -1.57
CA SER A 168 15.99 6.88 -1.79
C SER A 168 16.46 6.14 -0.52
N LEU A 169 15.53 5.51 0.20
CA LEU A 169 15.77 4.89 1.48
C LEU A 169 15.66 3.37 1.29
N PRO A 170 16.67 2.62 1.74
CA PRO A 170 16.71 1.17 1.62
C PRO A 170 15.50 0.56 2.33
N ASN A 171 15.06 -0.61 1.85
CA ASN A 171 13.98 -1.43 2.39
C ASN A 171 13.86 -1.31 3.93
N GLY A 172 12.90 -0.52 4.39
CA GLY A 172 12.75 -0.19 5.81
C GLY A 172 12.60 1.30 6.08
N CYS A 173 11.68 1.98 5.39
CA CYS A 173 11.22 3.28 5.86
C CYS A 173 10.30 3.03 7.06
N ALA A 174 10.84 3.11 8.27
CA ALA A 174 10.06 3.65 9.36
C ALA A 174 9.58 5.02 8.87
N LEU A 175 8.27 5.29 8.89
CA LEU A 175 7.84 6.69 8.88
C LEU A 175 8.55 7.30 10.08
N GLY A 176 9.58 8.08 9.79
CA GLY A 176 10.33 8.75 10.81
C GLY A 176 9.33 9.64 11.53
N ASN A 177 9.12 9.38 12.82
CA ASN A 177 8.92 10.47 13.76
C ASN A 177 10.21 11.30 13.72
N SER A 178 10.50 11.98 12.60
CA SER A 178 11.35 13.15 12.65
C SER A 178 10.57 14.16 13.49
N GLN A 179 11.23 14.61 14.52
CA GLN A 179 10.60 15.18 15.70
C GLN A 179 10.20 16.68 15.61
N PRO A 180 10.00 17.36 14.45
CA PRO A 180 9.37 18.69 14.49
C PRO A 180 7.86 18.71 14.18
N ASP A 181 7.30 17.74 13.46
CA ASP A 181 5.92 17.91 12.91
C ASP A 181 4.81 17.43 13.87
N PHE A 182 5.14 16.55 14.82
CA PHE A 182 4.20 16.08 15.85
C PHE A 182 3.78 17.21 16.81
N LEU A 183 4.67 18.19 17.05
CA LEU A 183 4.33 19.37 17.84
C LEU A 183 3.34 20.26 17.08
N GLN A 184 3.42 20.34 15.76
CA GLN A 184 2.47 21.13 14.96
C GLN A 184 1.06 20.51 14.94
N SER A 185 0.96 19.17 14.85
CA SER A 185 -0.33 18.47 14.95
C SER A 185 -0.95 18.60 16.35
N GLN A 186 -0.15 18.50 17.41
CA GLN A 186 -0.63 18.73 18.79
C GLN A 186 -1.07 20.18 19.03
N VAL A 187 -0.34 21.16 18.49
CA VAL A 187 -0.70 22.59 18.58
C VAL A 187 -2.01 22.86 17.86
N LYS A 188 -2.23 22.27 16.68
CA LYS A 188 -3.48 22.43 15.92
C LYS A 188 -4.69 21.82 16.64
N MET A 189 -4.53 20.62 17.23
CA MET A 189 -5.57 20.03 18.09
C MET A 189 -5.88 20.90 19.32
N LEU A 190 -4.87 21.53 19.93
CA LEU A 190 -5.07 22.45 21.06
C LEU A 190 -5.78 23.75 20.64
N GLU A 191 -5.46 24.29 19.46
CA GLU A 191 -6.14 25.47 18.91
C GLU A 191 -7.61 25.18 18.59
N ASP A 192 -7.89 24.02 17.98
CA ASP A 192 -9.25 23.56 17.65
C ASP A 192 -10.09 23.30 18.92
N LEU A 193 -9.48 22.73 19.97
CA LEU A 193 -10.13 22.58 21.29
C LEU A 193 -10.38 23.93 21.97
N SER A 194 -9.47 24.90 21.83
CA SER A 194 -9.66 26.25 22.38
C SER A 194 -10.80 27.00 21.67
N SER A 195 -10.88 26.87 20.35
CA SER A 195 -11.95 27.43 19.52
C SER A 195 -13.30 26.83 19.88
N LEU A 196 -13.35 25.52 20.10
CA LEU A 196 -14.56 24.83 20.55
C LEU A 196 -14.99 25.31 21.94
N LEU A 197 -14.07 25.43 22.90
CA LEU A 197 -14.38 25.95 24.24
C LEU A 197 -14.87 27.40 24.22
N LEU A 198 -14.26 28.26 23.40
CA LEU A 198 -14.71 29.65 23.20
C LEU A 198 -16.13 29.70 22.61
N SER A 199 -16.45 28.81 21.67
CA SER A 199 -17.80 28.72 21.08
C SER A 199 -18.88 28.24 22.06
N ILE A 200 -18.48 27.43 23.06
CA ILE A 200 -19.37 26.91 24.11
C ILE A 200 -19.58 27.95 25.23
N VAL A 201 -18.57 28.78 25.52
CA VAL A 201 -18.63 29.81 26.58
C VAL A 201 -19.29 31.11 26.08
N ALA A 202 -19.19 31.42 24.78
CA ALA A 202 -19.73 32.64 24.18
C ALA A 202 -21.26 32.87 24.31
N PRO A 203 -22.17 31.89 24.47
CA PRO A 203 -23.60 32.19 24.56
C PRO A 203 -24.08 32.68 25.94
N CYS A 204 -23.22 32.73 26.97
CA CYS A 204 -23.66 32.99 28.34
C CYS A 204 -23.58 34.46 28.81
N SER A 205 -23.24 35.43 27.95
CA SER A 205 -23.12 36.84 28.36
C SER A 205 -23.97 37.81 27.53
N GLU A 206 -25.27 37.56 27.40
CA GLU A 206 -26.25 38.62 27.10
C GLU A 206 -27.51 38.43 27.96
N LEU A 207 -27.44 38.90 29.21
CA LEU A 207 -28.64 39.31 29.94
C LEU A 207 -28.66 40.85 29.97
N PRO A 208 -29.68 41.50 29.39
CA PRO A 208 -29.73 42.95 29.35
C PRO A 208 -30.01 43.51 30.75
N TYR A 209 -29.14 44.43 31.21
CA TYR A 209 -29.44 45.31 32.33
C TYR A 209 -30.68 46.14 31.99
N ARG A 210 -31.72 46.04 32.81
CA ARG A 210 -32.92 46.87 32.73
C ARG A 210 -32.63 48.22 33.42
N PRO A 211 -33.03 49.37 32.83
CA PRO A 211 -32.79 50.69 33.40
C PRO A 211 -33.52 50.92 34.73
#